data_AF-A0A9J6FZ66-F1
#
_entry.id   AF-A0A9J6FZ66-F1
#
_cell.length_a   1.000
_cell.length_b   1.000
_cell.length_c   1.000
_cell.angle_alpha   90.00
_cell.angle_beta   90.00
_cell.angle_gamma   90.00
#
_symmetry.space_group_name_H-M   'P 1'
#
loop_
_entity.id
_entity.type
_entity.pdbx_description
1 polymer ?
#
loop_
_entity_poly.entity_id
_entity_poly.type
_entity_poly.pdbx_seq_one_letter_code
_entity_poly.pdbx_strand_id
1 'polypeptide(L)'
;MEVEADLILFQRSWELHKLRYTTVVSDGDCRNYLALRDADVYGFIKILQEECVNHVQKRMITQLRNLPNQRPAGSESLSGDLINKLTSYYGWAI
;
A
#
# COMPACT_ATOMS: atom_id res chain seq x y z
N MET A 1 -0.48 11.97 -15.60
CA MET A 1 -0.86 10.93 -16.57
C MET A 1 -1.57 9.78 -15.86
N GLU A 2 -0.96 9.18 -14.83
CA GLU A 2 -1.62 8.10 -14.04
C GLU A 2 -2.86 8.58 -13.27
N VAL A 3 -2.76 9.73 -12.57
CA VAL A 3 -3.91 10.34 -11.85
C VAL A 3 -5.12 10.59 -12.76
N GLU A 4 -4.87 11.13 -13.96
CA GLU A 4 -5.93 11.42 -14.93
C GLU A 4 -6.59 10.13 -15.44
N ALA A 5 -5.79 9.08 -15.66
CA ALA A 5 -6.30 7.79 -16.09
C ALA A 5 -7.23 7.16 -15.04
N ASP A 6 -6.86 7.24 -13.76
CA ASP A 6 -7.69 6.75 -12.66
C ASP A 6 -9.01 7.50 -12.54
N LEU A 7 -8.99 8.84 -12.67
CA LEU A 7 -10.21 9.66 -12.68
C LEU A 7 -11.16 9.23 -13.80
N ILE A 8 -10.64 9.11 -15.02
CA ILE A 8 -11.43 8.68 -16.19
C ILE A 8 -11.99 7.27 -15.97
N LEU A 9 -11.18 6.34 -15.45
CA LEU A 9 -11.59 4.96 -15.22
C LEU A 9 -12.73 4.88 -14.19
N PHE A 10 -12.61 5.60 -13.09
CA PHE A 10 -13.59 5.59 -12.00
C PHE A 10 -14.90 6.23 -12.45
N GLN A 11 -14.86 7.38 -13.10
CA GLN A 11 -16.06 8.04 -13.64
C GLN A 11 -16.77 7.13 -14.65
N ARG A 12 -16.03 6.57 -15.62
CA ARG A 12 -16.60 5.67 -16.65
C ARG A 12 -17.21 4.40 -16.06
N SER A 13 -16.61 3.83 -15.01
CA SER A 13 -17.16 2.63 -14.37
C SER A 13 -18.59 2.85 -13.87
N TRP A 14 -18.90 4.04 -13.36
CA TRP A 14 -20.25 4.39 -12.94
C TRP A 14 -21.15 4.75 -14.12
N GLU A 15 -20.67 5.57 -15.04
CA GLU A 15 -21.43 6.03 -16.20
C GLU A 15 -21.89 4.87 -17.07
N LEU A 16 -20.96 3.99 -17.43
CA LEU A 16 -21.17 2.91 -18.40
C LEU A 16 -21.66 1.60 -17.77
N HIS A 17 -21.24 1.31 -16.54
CA HIS A 17 -21.46 -0.02 -15.93
C HIS A 17 -22.16 0.00 -14.58
N LYS A 18 -22.47 1.19 -14.04
CA LYS A 18 -23.04 1.36 -12.69
C LYS A 18 -22.23 0.65 -11.60
N LEU A 19 -20.93 0.50 -11.84
CA LEU A 19 -19.97 -0.11 -10.93
C LEU A 19 -19.25 0.98 -10.14
N ARG A 20 -18.94 0.68 -8.87
CA ARG A 20 -18.16 1.57 -8.00
C ARG A 20 -16.99 0.80 -7.41
N TYR A 21 -15.80 1.32 -7.58
CA TYR A 21 -14.64 0.85 -6.85
C TYR A 21 -14.64 1.47 -5.45
N THR A 22 -14.56 0.65 -4.41
CA THR A 22 -14.51 1.14 -3.02
C THR A 22 -13.09 1.19 -2.48
N THR A 23 -12.13 0.59 -3.18
CA THR A 23 -10.75 0.45 -2.73
C THR A 23 -9.79 0.65 -3.89
N VAL A 24 -8.70 1.38 -3.64
CA VAL A 24 -7.55 1.56 -4.55
C VAL A 24 -6.30 1.04 -3.86
N VAL A 25 -5.56 0.18 -4.56
CA VAL A 25 -4.27 -0.35 -4.09
C VAL A 25 -3.13 0.48 -4.71
N SER A 26 -2.14 0.87 -3.90
CA SER A 26 -1.04 1.78 -4.31
C SER A 26 0.32 1.39 -3.70
N ASP A 27 1.44 1.76 -4.34
CA ASP A 27 2.82 1.50 -3.85
C ASP A 27 3.29 2.58 -2.84
N GLY A 28 2.42 2.94 -1.88
CA GLY A 28 2.72 3.94 -0.83
C GLY A 28 2.56 5.41 -1.25
N ASP A 29 2.22 5.67 -2.51
CA ASP A 29 1.89 7.01 -3.01
C ASP A 29 0.37 7.25 -2.94
N CYS A 30 -0.04 8.41 -2.43
CA CYS A 30 -1.44 8.79 -2.26
C CYS A 30 -1.98 9.76 -3.32
N ARG A 31 -1.18 10.18 -4.31
CA ARG A 31 -1.62 11.18 -5.31
C ARG A 31 -2.90 10.80 -6.04
N ASN A 32 -3.00 9.56 -6.52
CA ASN A 32 -4.19 9.08 -7.24
C ASN A 32 -5.41 9.00 -6.31
N TYR A 33 -5.22 8.45 -5.10
CA TYR A 33 -6.27 8.37 -4.09
C TYR A 33 -6.82 9.76 -3.73
N LEU A 34 -5.94 10.73 -3.47
CA LEU A 34 -6.34 12.10 -3.15
C LEU A 34 -7.14 12.71 -4.29
N ALA A 35 -6.71 12.55 -5.53
CA ALA A 35 -7.45 13.05 -6.68
C ALA A 35 -8.85 12.43 -6.82
N LEU A 36 -8.96 11.11 -6.67
CA LEU A 36 -10.26 10.42 -6.72
C LEU A 36 -11.21 10.85 -5.61
N ARG A 37 -10.67 11.04 -4.40
CA ARG A 37 -11.41 11.53 -3.24
C ARG A 37 -11.87 12.98 -3.45
N ASP A 38 -10.98 13.85 -3.89
CA ASP A 38 -11.26 15.28 -4.04
C ASP A 38 -12.20 15.55 -5.22
N ALA A 39 -12.17 14.70 -6.25
CA ALA A 39 -13.11 14.73 -7.36
C ALA A 39 -14.50 14.14 -7.03
N ASP A 40 -14.66 13.55 -5.84
CA ASP A 40 -15.92 12.99 -5.34
C ASP A 40 -16.61 12.05 -6.36
N VAL A 41 -15.84 11.19 -7.02
CA VAL A 41 -16.26 10.44 -8.23
C VAL A 41 -17.49 9.55 -8.05
N TYR A 42 -17.86 9.21 -6.81
CA TYR A 42 -19.06 8.45 -6.48
C TYR A 42 -19.96 9.12 -5.43
N GLY A 43 -19.74 10.40 -5.12
CA GLY A 43 -20.51 11.13 -4.10
C GLY A 43 -20.31 10.54 -2.70
N PHE A 44 -21.41 10.16 -2.06
CA PHE A 44 -21.41 9.64 -0.68
C PHE A 44 -20.62 8.34 -0.46
N ILE A 45 -20.21 7.64 -1.54
CA ILE A 45 -19.40 6.42 -1.44
C ILE A 45 -17.92 6.79 -1.34
N LYS A 46 -17.34 6.53 -0.17
CA LYS A 46 -15.92 6.73 0.08
C LYS A 46 -15.07 5.66 -0.59
N ILE A 47 -13.96 6.10 -1.16
CA ILE A 47 -12.88 5.23 -1.61
C ILE A 47 -11.90 5.06 -0.44
N LEU A 48 -11.39 3.84 -0.25
CA LEU A 48 -10.31 3.52 0.68
C LEU A 48 -9.01 3.34 -0.09
N GLN A 49 -7.90 3.73 0.51
CA GLN A 49 -6.58 3.46 -0.01
C GLN A 49 -5.95 2.32 0.77
N GLU A 50 -5.46 1.31 0.05
CA GLU A 50 -4.65 0.23 0.58
C GLU A 50 -3.23 0.29 -0.02
N GLU A 51 -2.26 -0.20 0.75
CA GLU A 51 -0.87 -0.35 0.30
C GLU A 51 -0.69 -1.73 -0.33
N CYS A 52 0.04 -1.80 -1.43
CA CYS A 52 0.39 -3.09 -2.02
C CYS A 52 1.34 -3.87 -1.10
N VAL A 53 1.19 -5.19 -1.06
CA VAL A 53 2.01 -6.07 -0.20
C VAL A 53 3.50 -5.88 -0.44
N ASN A 54 3.90 -5.67 -1.70
CA ASN A 54 5.30 -5.39 -2.06
C ASN A 54 5.80 -4.11 -1.37
N HIS A 55 4.98 -3.07 -1.25
CA HIS A 55 5.33 -1.84 -0.53
C HIS A 55 5.46 -2.09 0.96
N VAL A 56 4.50 -2.80 1.55
CA VAL A 56 4.51 -3.18 2.97
C VAL A 56 5.79 -3.94 3.31
N GLN A 57 6.18 -4.89 2.46
CA GLN A 57 7.42 -5.65 2.59
C GLN A 57 8.66 -4.75 2.49
N LYS A 58 8.73 -3.85 1.49
CA LYS A 58 9.85 -2.88 1.35
C LYS A 58 10.00 -1.99 2.58
N ARG A 59 8.88 -1.49 3.13
CA ARG A 59 8.87 -0.67 4.35
C ARG A 59 9.39 -1.46 5.55
N MET A 60 8.93 -2.69 5.72
CA MET A 60 9.37 -3.57 6.79
C MET A 60 10.87 -3.86 6.71
N ILE A 61 11.41 -4.22 5.54
CA ILE A 61 12.85 -4.45 5.35
C ILE A 61 13.66 -3.21 5.74
N THR A 62 13.24 -2.04 5.26
CA THR A 62 13.92 -0.77 5.53
C THR A 62 13.96 -0.48 7.03
N GLN A 63 12.84 -0.64 7.73
CA GLN A 63 12.77 -0.42 9.17
C GLN A 63 13.65 -1.42 9.93
N LEU A 64 13.58 -2.71 9.61
CA LEU A 64 14.37 -3.75 10.26
C LEU A 64 15.89 -3.55 10.08
N ARG A 65 16.32 -3.06 8.91
CA ARG A 65 17.74 -2.74 8.65
C ARG A 65 18.22 -1.50 9.40
N ASN A 66 17.33 -0.56 9.70
CA ASN A 66 17.64 0.68 10.41
C ASN A 66 17.55 0.54 11.93
N LEU A 67 17.10 -0.60 12.45
CA LEU A 67 17.01 -0.81 13.89
C LEU A 67 18.41 -0.74 14.53
N PRO A 68 18.59 0.08 15.57
CA PRO A 68 19.85 0.13 16.29
C PRO A 68 20.14 -1.23 16.93
N ASN A 69 21.42 -1.60 17.03
CA ASN A 69 21.86 -2.83 17.71
C ASN A 69 21.77 -2.72 19.24
N GLN A 70 20.60 -2.32 19.76
CA GLN A 70 20.29 -2.40 21.18
C GLN A 70 19.68 -3.77 21.44
N ARG A 71 20.50 -4.72 21.87
CA ARG A 71 20.02 -6.07 22.16
C ARG A 71 20.59 -6.60 23.46
N PRO A 72 19.82 -7.39 24.21
CA PRO A 72 20.35 -8.11 25.36
C PRO A 72 21.48 -9.04 24.93
N ALA A 73 22.50 -9.16 25.79
CA ALA A 73 23.63 -10.04 25.54
C ALA A 73 23.15 -11.48 25.29
N GLY A 74 23.60 -12.09 24.19
CA GLY A 74 23.21 -13.45 23.79
C GLY A 74 22.11 -13.56 22.73
N SER A 75 21.50 -12.44 22.30
CA SER A 75 20.55 -12.48 21.18
C SER A 75 21.27 -12.60 19.83
N GLU A 76 20.74 -13.41 18.92
CA GLU A 76 21.22 -13.45 17.53
C GLU A 76 21.11 -12.08 16.84
N SER A 77 22.07 -11.78 15.97
CA SER A 77 22.02 -10.59 15.13
C SER A 77 20.89 -10.71 14.10
N LEU A 78 20.30 -9.59 13.68
CA LEU A 78 19.19 -9.58 12.74
C LEU A 78 19.84 -9.68 11.37
N SER A 79 20.17 -10.91 10.98
CA SER A 79 20.83 -11.19 9.72
C SER A 79 19.93 -10.78 8.55
N GLY A 80 20.53 -10.43 7.42
CA GLY A 80 19.78 -10.13 6.20
C GLY A 80 18.81 -11.25 5.82
N ASP A 81 19.22 -12.51 6.02
CA ASP A 81 18.38 -13.68 5.76
C ASP A 81 17.18 -13.78 6.70
N LEU A 82 17.37 -13.48 8.00
CA LEU A 82 16.26 -13.45 8.96
C LEU A 82 15.29 -12.31 8.64
N ILE A 83 15.79 -11.12 8.28
CA ILE A 83 14.97 -9.98 7.83
C ILE A 83 14.12 -10.37 6.62
N ASN A 84 14.73 -11.01 5.63
CA ASN A 84 14.04 -11.46 4.42
C ASN A 84 12.96 -12.50 4.76
N LYS A 85 13.29 -13.52 5.56
CA LYS A 85 12.32 -14.55 5.99
C LYS A 85 11.13 -13.94 6.74
N LEU A 86 11.39 -13.05 7.70
CA LEU A 86 10.34 -12.35 8.45
C LEU A 86 9.46 -11.53 7.52
N THR A 87 10.06 -10.76 6.62
CA THR A 87 9.32 -9.92 5.67
C THR A 87 8.47 -10.77 4.71
N SER A 88 9.00 -11.87 4.19
CA SER A 88 8.25 -12.80 3.34
C SER A 88 7.09 -13.44 4.08
N TYR A 89 7.32 -13.93 5.30
CA TYR A 89 6.30 -14.52 6.14
C TYR A 89 5.14 -13.55 6.39
N TYR A 90 5.43 -12.32 6.82
CA TYR A 90 4.40 -11.31 7.04
C TYR A 90 3.69 -10.91 5.74
N GLY A 91 4.40 -10.82 4.62
CA GLY A 91 3.77 -10.53 3.33
C GLY A 91 2.87 -11.65 2.79
N TRP A 92 3.01 -12.90 3.26
CA TRP A 92 2.08 -13.98 2.93
C TRP A 92 0.88 -14.06 3.87
N ALA A 93 0.98 -13.44 5.04
CA ALA A 93 -0.08 -13.46 6.06
C ALA A 93 -1.10 -12.32 5.89
N ILE A 94 -0.81 -11.35 5.01
CA ILE A 94 -1.65 -10.21 4.65
C ILE A 94 -2.22 -10.46 3.25
#